data_AF-A0A432Q982-F1
#
_entry.id   AF-A0A432Q982-F1
#
_cell.length_a   1.000
_cell.length_b   1.000
_cell.length_c   1.000
_cell.angle_alpha   90.00
_cell.angle_beta   90.00
_cell.angle_gamma   90.00
#
_symmetry.space_group_name_H-M   'P 1'
#
loop_
_entity.id
_entity.type
_entity.pdbx_description
1 polymer ?
#
loop_
_entity_poly.entity_id
_entity_poly.type
_entity_poly.pdbx_seq_one_letter_code
_entity_poly.pdbx_strand_id
1 'polypeptide(L)'
;MKIRVVILAVCSLPASLNMGVCLAGDDPGITDSLFNATGIELAGFVETRWGERLRETPLEKDISIGESRIQLDLTKDFAAFTVKLKSDLLADTVQDKVDIYLRDASLVFSPTDIMDVKIGRMVSTWGTGDLIFINDMFPKDWQSFFIGRNDEYLKQASNVIKSSIFIGDFAFDLVYTPLFTGSEYVNGERLSYFNPLAGKIAGRDQHIDAVTPDHYFSDSEIAGRLSRRFNSVE
;
A
#
# COMPACT_ATOMS: atom_id res chain seq x y z
N MET A 1 11.22 -26.96 30.81
CA MET A 1 10.05 -26.49 30.02
C MET A 1 10.00 -24.97 30.17
N LYS A 2 10.60 -24.21 29.24
CA LYS A 2 10.60 -22.74 29.33
C LYS A 2 9.27 -22.22 28.76
N ILE A 3 8.46 -21.62 29.62
CA ILE A 3 7.26 -20.88 29.22
C ILE A 3 7.77 -19.65 28.44
N ARG A 4 7.58 -19.63 27.13
CA ARG A 4 7.87 -18.46 26.29
C ARG A 4 6.61 -17.60 26.28
N VAL A 5 6.69 -16.44 26.93
CA VAL A 5 5.65 -15.40 26.93
C VAL A 5 5.71 -14.69 25.58
N VAL A 6 4.57 -14.60 24.91
CA VAL A 6 4.42 -13.90 23.63
C VAL A 6 4.00 -12.46 23.93
N ILE A 7 4.79 -11.49 23.48
CA ILE A 7 4.41 -10.07 23.50
C ILE A 7 4.31 -9.64 22.04
N LEU A 8 3.09 -9.61 21.50
CA LEU A 8 2.78 -8.86 20.29
C LEU A 8 2.44 -7.43 20.76
N ALA A 9 3.41 -6.54 20.76
CA ALA A 9 3.18 -5.14 21.06
C ALA A 9 2.91 -4.39 19.74
N VAL A 10 1.62 -4.18 19.43
CA VAL A 10 1.21 -3.24 18.39
C VAL A 10 0.95 -1.91 19.08
N CYS A 11 1.85 -0.95 18.91
CA CYS A 11 1.62 0.43 19.31
C CYS A 11 1.29 1.22 18.06
N SER A 12 0.04 1.14 17.61
CA SER A 12 -0.52 2.06 16.63
C SER A 12 -1.03 3.26 17.41
N LEU A 13 -0.29 4.37 17.40
CA LEU A 13 -0.88 5.66 17.76
C LEU A 13 -1.57 6.14 16.48
N PRO A 14 -2.91 6.15 16.39
CA PRO A 14 -3.59 6.86 15.32
C PRO A 14 -3.26 8.34 15.52
N ALA A 15 -2.15 8.77 14.92
CA ALA A 15 -1.78 10.16 14.89
C ALA A 15 -2.63 10.79 13.77
N SER A 16 -3.90 11.07 14.07
CA SER A 16 -4.31 12.45 13.79
C SER A 16 -3.17 13.28 14.39
N LEU A 17 -2.42 14.01 13.59
CA LEU A 17 -1.14 14.61 13.97
C LEU A 17 -1.30 15.74 15.01
N ASN A 18 -2.26 15.62 15.94
CA ASN A 18 -2.08 15.99 17.32
C ASN A 18 -0.96 15.12 17.90
N MET A 19 0.29 15.58 17.75
CA MET A 19 1.21 15.46 18.88
C MET A 19 0.60 16.19 20.08
N GLY A 20 -0.34 15.52 20.75
CA GLY A 20 -0.67 15.79 22.12
C GLY A 20 0.51 15.32 22.96
N VAL A 21 1.57 16.14 23.01
CA VAL A 21 2.11 16.42 24.34
C VAL A 21 0.88 16.81 25.16
N CYS A 22 0.64 16.14 26.27
CA CYS A 22 -0.49 16.38 27.14
C CYS A 22 -0.38 17.82 27.70
N LEU A 23 -0.78 18.80 26.90
CA LEU A 23 -1.01 20.19 27.25
C LEU A 23 -2.43 20.46 26.80
N ALA A 24 -3.33 20.50 27.77
CA ALA A 24 -4.66 21.04 27.59
C ALA A 24 -4.52 22.48 27.06
N GLY A 25 -4.86 22.69 25.79
CA GLY A 25 -4.89 23.98 25.12
C GLY A 25 -5.77 23.91 23.87
N ASP A 26 -6.63 24.90 23.68
CA ASP A 26 -7.54 25.06 22.53
C ASP A 26 -6.83 25.45 21.22
N ASP A 27 -5.52 25.17 21.10
CA ASP A 27 -4.77 25.55 19.90
C ASP A 27 -5.11 24.61 18.73
N PRO A 28 -5.36 25.13 17.52
CA PRO A 28 -5.61 24.29 16.35
C PRO A 28 -4.40 23.40 16.10
N GLY A 29 -4.67 22.11 15.89
CA GLY A 29 -3.62 21.12 15.63
C GLY A 29 -2.79 21.46 14.38
N ILE A 30 -1.67 20.74 14.20
CA ILE A 30 -0.79 20.92 13.03
C ILE A 30 -1.56 20.73 11.72
N THR A 31 -2.54 19.82 11.69
CA THR A 31 -3.41 19.58 10.54
C THR A 31 -4.31 20.77 10.22
N ASP A 32 -4.97 21.34 11.24
CA ASP A 32 -5.93 22.43 11.08
C ASP A 32 -5.23 23.73 10.69
N SER A 33 -4.07 23.99 11.30
CA SER A 33 -3.24 25.15 10.96
C SER A 33 -2.72 25.07 9.52
N LEU A 34 -2.25 23.90 9.07
CA LEU A 34 -1.82 23.70 7.68
C LEU A 34 -2.96 23.88 6.69
N PHE A 35 -4.13 23.31 6.99
CA PHE A 35 -5.32 23.43 6.15
C PHE A 35 -5.76 24.89 6.03
N ASN A 36 -5.88 25.61 7.15
CA ASN A 36 -6.28 27.02 7.15
C ASN A 36 -5.28 27.92 6.40
N ALA A 37 -3.98 27.61 6.45
CA ALA A 37 -2.95 28.41 5.79
C ALA A 37 -2.78 28.11 4.29
N THR A 38 -3.00 26.86 3.87
CA THR A 38 -2.60 26.39 2.52
C THR A 38 -3.69 25.67 1.73
N GLY A 39 -4.80 25.31 2.38
CA GLY A 39 -5.84 24.43 1.84
C GLY A 39 -5.38 22.99 1.66
N ILE A 40 -4.29 22.56 2.32
CA ILE A 40 -3.78 21.18 2.27
C ILE A 40 -4.33 20.41 3.46
N GLU A 41 -5.02 19.31 3.18
CA GLU A 41 -5.41 18.32 4.18
C GLU A 41 -4.21 17.41 4.45
N LEU A 42 -3.87 17.25 5.73
CA LEU A 42 -2.82 16.35 6.20
C LEU A 42 -3.42 15.27 7.09
N ALA A 43 -3.15 14.01 6.73
CA ALA A 43 -3.40 12.84 7.56
C ALA A 43 -2.15 11.96 7.60
N GLY A 44 -2.11 10.98 8.50
CA GLY A 44 -0.96 10.10 8.62
C GLY A 44 -1.00 9.27 9.89
N PHE A 45 0.08 8.54 10.15
CA PHE A 45 0.30 7.85 11.42
C PHE A 45 1.78 7.55 11.63
N VAL A 46 2.11 7.18 12.87
CA VAL A 46 3.39 6.57 13.22
C VAL A 46 3.10 5.22 13.85
N GLU A 47 3.77 4.18 13.38
CA GLU A 47 3.63 2.82 13.90
C GLU A 47 5.00 2.18 14.16
N THR A 48 5.05 1.31 15.16
CA THR A 48 6.18 0.40 15.35
C THR A 48 5.64 -1.01 15.55
N ARG A 49 6.25 -2.00 14.89
CA ARG A 49 5.90 -3.42 14.97
C ARG A 49 7.13 -4.25 15.28
N TRP A 50 6.96 -5.20 16.19
CA TRP A 50 7.95 -6.18 16.55
C TRP A 50 7.32 -7.57 16.61
N GLY A 51 7.99 -8.56 16.01
CA GLY A 51 7.54 -9.95 16.02
C GLY A 51 8.72 -10.91 15.95
N GLU A 52 8.69 -11.92 16.82
CA GLU A 52 9.72 -12.95 16.95
C GLU A 52 9.13 -14.34 16.67
N ARG A 53 9.92 -15.18 16.04
CA ARG A 53 9.59 -16.57 15.75
C ARG A 53 9.72 -17.42 17.00
N LEU A 54 8.76 -18.32 17.22
CA LEU A 54 8.79 -19.24 18.36
C LEU A 54 9.76 -20.40 18.18
N ARG A 55 10.12 -20.72 16.94
CA ARG A 55 11.08 -21.76 16.58
C ARG A 55 12.19 -21.14 15.76
N GLU A 56 13.41 -21.39 16.19
CA GLU A 56 14.62 -21.04 15.47
C GLU A 56 14.67 -21.85 14.18
N THR A 57 15.11 -21.20 13.10
CA THR A 57 15.30 -21.83 11.79
C THR A 57 16.64 -21.37 11.23
N PRO A 58 17.45 -22.24 10.61
CA PRO A 58 18.71 -21.83 10.01
C PRO A 58 18.52 -20.96 8.75
N LEU A 59 17.29 -20.86 8.22
CA LEU A 59 17.01 -20.18 6.95
C LEU A 59 16.63 -18.70 7.10
N GLU A 60 16.21 -18.26 8.29
CA GLU A 60 15.67 -16.92 8.55
C GLU A 60 16.18 -16.35 9.88
N LYS A 61 16.09 -15.03 10.06
CA LYS A 61 16.34 -14.39 11.36
C LYS A 61 15.27 -14.82 12.39
N ASP A 62 15.58 -14.72 13.68
CA ASP A 62 14.57 -14.99 14.73
C ASP A 62 13.46 -13.93 14.74
N ILE A 63 13.77 -12.69 14.36
CA ILE A 63 12.80 -11.61 14.23
C ILE A 63 12.13 -11.72 12.85
N SER A 64 10.80 -11.81 12.81
CA SER A 64 9.99 -11.85 11.57
C SER A 64 9.56 -10.47 11.11
N ILE A 65 9.39 -9.53 12.03
CA ILE A 65 9.11 -8.12 11.74
C ILE A 65 9.73 -7.25 12.83
N GLY A 66 10.41 -6.18 12.41
CA GLY A 66 11.06 -5.22 13.30
C GLY A 66 11.08 -3.88 12.58
N GLU A 67 9.94 -3.21 12.57
CA GLU A 67 9.68 -2.09 11.66
C GLU A 67 9.18 -0.88 12.42
N SER A 68 9.66 0.30 12.05
CA SER A 68 9.07 1.58 12.45
C SER A 68 8.73 2.36 11.20
N ARG A 69 7.49 2.85 11.12
CA ARG A 69 6.96 3.53 9.94
C ARG A 69 6.28 4.84 10.30
N ILE A 70 6.50 5.83 9.43
CA ILE A 70 5.78 7.10 9.42
C ILE A 70 5.07 7.19 8.07
N GLN A 71 3.75 7.35 8.09
CA GLN A 71 2.95 7.60 6.90
C GLN A 71 2.47 9.05 6.88
N LEU A 72 2.58 9.69 5.72
CA LEU A 72 2.05 11.02 5.44
C LEU A 72 1.12 10.95 4.25
N ASP A 73 -0.07 11.53 4.38
CA ASP A 73 -1.08 11.64 3.34
C ASP A 73 -1.50 13.11 3.21
N LEU A 74 -1.28 13.68 2.03
CA LEU A 74 -1.53 15.06 1.70
C LEU A 74 -2.52 15.12 0.55
N THR A 75 -3.63 15.83 0.76
CA THR A 75 -4.63 16.08 -0.28
C THR A 75 -4.84 17.58 -0.44
N LYS A 76 -4.96 18.04 -1.69
CA LYS A 76 -5.34 19.42 -2.01
C LYS A 76 -6.32 19.46 -3.16
N ASP A 77 -7.44 20.11 -2.92
CA ASP A 77 -8.46 20.37 -3.93
C ASP A 77 -8.25 21.73 -4.60
N PHE A 78 -8.30 21.71 -5.92
CA PHE A 78 -8.40 22.89 -6.76
C PHE A 78 -9.76 22.89 -7.46
N ALA A 79 -10.13 24.03 -8.07
CA ALA A 79 -11.42 24.16 -8.73
C ALA A 79 -11.68 23.13 -9.85
N ALA A 80 -10.62 22.63 -10.50
CA ALA A 80 -10.73 21.72 -11.65
C ALA A 80 -10.12 20.33 -11.42
N PHE A 81 -9.35 20.13 -10.36
CA PHE A 81 -8.65 18.87 -10.10
C PHE A 81 -8.23 18.76 -8.63
N THR A 82 -7.97 17.53 -8.18
CA THR A 82 -7.43 17.21 -6.87
C THR A 82 -6.05 16.61 -7.02
N VAL A 83 -5.11 16.99 -6.16
CA VAL A 83 -3.78 16.38 -6.05
C VAL A 83 -3.71 15.58 -4.75
N LYS A 84 -3.21 14.34 -4.85
CA LYS A 84 -2.94 13.47 -3.70
C LYS A 84 -1.50 13.04 -3.67
N LEU A 85 -0.90 13.05 -2.48
CA LEU A 85 0.45 12.58 -2.22
C LEU A 85 0.45 11.76 -0.93
N LYS A 86 0.73 10.47 -1.03
CA LYS A 86 0.84 9.55 0.11
C LYS A 86 2.20 8.89 0.10
N SER A 87 2.94 8.97 1.20
CA SER A 87 4.27 8.37 1.33
C SER A 87 4.47 7.69 2.68
N ASP A 88 5.31 6.64 2.70
CA ASP A 88 5.80 6.03 3.93
C ASP A 88 7.32 6.19 4.03
N LEU A 89 7.81 6.49 5.22
CA LEU A 89 9.20 6.28 5.62
C LEU A 89 9.24 5.03 6.51
N LEU A 90 9.99 4.01 6.12
CA LEU A 90 10.08 2.72 6.80
C LEU A 90 11.52 2.45 7.22
N ALA A 91 11.75 2.23 8.51
CA ALA A 91 12.98 1.64 9.04
C ALA A 91 12.73 0.17 9.39
N ASP A 92 13.51 -0.74 8.82
CA ASP A 92 13.36 -2.19 8.95
C ASP A 92 14.67 -2.83 9.48
N THR A 93 14.61 -3.41 10.67
CA THR A 93 15.73 -4.09 11.33
C THR A 93 15.89 -5.55 10.90
N VAL A 94 14.89 -6.14 10.25
CA VAL A 94 14.98 -7.50 9.70
C VAL A 94 15.80 -7.47 8.42
N GLN A 95 15.59 -6.47 7.57
CA GLN A 95 16.37 -6.28 6.34
C GLN A 95 17.54 -5.29 6.49
N ASP A 96 17.69 -4.65 7.66
CA ASP A 96 18.74 -3.68 7.96
C ASP A 96 18.75 -2.48 6.98
N LYS A 97 17.57 -1.93 6.68
CA LYS A 97 17.38 -0.87 5.67
C LYS A 97 16.41 0.22 6.11
N VAL A 98 16.55 1.39 5.49
CA VAL A 98 15.59 2.50 5.58
C VAL A 98 15.14 2.86 4.18
N ASP A 99 13.84 2.75 3.93
CA ASP A 99 13.23 2.97 2.62
C ASP A 99 12.16 4.08 2.68
N ILE A 100 11.99 4.77 1.55
CA ILE A 100 10.88 5.69 1.33
C ILE A 100 10.01 5.12 0.22
N TYR A 101 8.73 4.93 0.49
CA TYR A 101 7.76 4.41 -0.45
C TYR A 101 6.75 5.49 -0.82
N LEU A 102 6.70 5.85 -2.10
CA LEU A 102 5.62 6.68 -2.64
C LEU A 102 4.41 5.78 -2.93
N ARG A 103 3.33 5.91 -2.15
CA ARG A 103 2.11 5.10 -2.29
C ARG A 103 1.07 5.75 -3.19
N ASP A 104 0.94 7.07 -3.14
CA ASP A 104 0.08 7.83 -4.04
C ASP A 104 0.80 9.12 -4.44
N ALA A 105 0.77 9.42 -5.73
CA ALA A 105 1.16 10.69 -6.31
C ALA A 105 0.30 10.85 -7.55
N SER A 106 -0.92 11.34 -7.35
CA SER A 106 -1.94 11.33 -8.39
C SER A 106 -2.65 12.67 -8.53
N LEU A 107 -3.16 12.88 -9.75
CA LEU A 107 -4.04 13.96 -10.11
C LEU A 107 -5.38 13.36 -10.54
N VAL A 108 -6.46 13.84 -9.93
CA VAL A 108 -7.84 13.43 -10.20
C VAL A 108 -8.59 14.61 -10.79
N PHE A 109 -9.33 14.40 -11.88
CA PHE A 109 -10.11 15.44 -12.53
C PHE A 109 -11.23 14.83 -13.37
N SER A 110 -12.25 15.63 -13.68
CA SER A 110 -13.41 15.19 -14.47
C SER A 110 -13.48 16.02 -15.75
N PRO A 111 -12.97 15.51 -16.90
CA PRO A 111 -13.02 16.26 -18.16
C PRO A 111 -14.44 16.55 -18.65
N THR A 112 -15.40 15.71 -18.27
CA THR A 112 -16.82 15.84 -18.60
C THR A 112 -17.66 15.36 -17.41
N ASP A 113 -18.96 15.68 -17.39
CA ASP A 113 -19.87 15.28 -16.30
C ASP A 113 -20.07 13.75 -16.17
N ILE A 114 -19.64 12.99 -17.18
CA ILE A 114 -19.79 11.54 -17.24
C ILE A 114 -18.45 10.80 -17.15
N MET A 115 -17.34 11.50 -16.94
CA MET A 115 -16.01 10.90 -16.99
C MET A 115 -15.09 11.45 -15.91
N ASP A 116 -14.53 10.53 -15.14
CA ASP A 116 -13.45 10.80 -14.18
C ASP A 116 -12.13 10.21 -14.68
N VAL A 117 -11.06 10.96 -14.48
CA VAL A 117 -9.70 10.54 -14.81
C VAL A 117 -8.82 10.67 -13.57
N LYS A 118 -8.09 9.61 -13.25
CA LYS A 118 -7.03 9.61 -12.25
C LYS A 118 -5.72 9.17 -12.91
N ILE A 119 -4.70 10.02 -12.83
CA ILE A 119 -3.38 9.78 -13.44
C ILE A 119 -2.28 9.89 -12.40
N GLY A 120 -1.29 9.01 -12.47
CA GLY A 120 -0.08 9.06 -11.65
C GLY A 120 0.20 7.74 -10.95
N ARG A 121 0.86 7.79 -9.80
CA ARG A 121 1.11 6.62 -8.96
C ARG A 121 -0.02 6.45 -7.97
N MET A 122 -0.62 5.27 -7.88
CA MET A 122 -1.70 5.01 -6.93
C MET A 122 -1.88 3.52 -6.65
N VAL A 123 -2.58 3.21 -5.57
CA VAL A 123 -3.07 1.86 -5.31
C VAL A 123 -4.41 1.68 -6.04
N SER A 124 -4.39 0.93 -7.13
CA SER A 124 -5.60 0.58 -7.89
C SER A 124 -6.27 -0.65 -7.30
N THR A 125 -7.60 -0.62 -7.18
CA THR A 125 -8.39 -1.75 -6.67
C THR A 125 -9.72 -1.81 -7.39
N TRP A 126 -10.23 -3.03 -7.54
CA TRP A 126 -11.59 -3.29 -7.99
C TRP A 126 -12.30 -4.21 -7.00
N GLY A 127 -13.60 -3.98 -6.82
CA GLY A 127 -14.41 -4.71 -5.86
C GLY A 127 -14.23 -4.21 -4.43
N THR A 128 -15.20 -4.58 -3.60
CA THR A 128 -15.33 -4.17 -2.19
C THR A 128 -15.05 -5.31 -1.21
N GLY A 129 -14.77 -6.52 -1.72
CA GLY A 129 -14.51 -7.69 -0.89
C GLY A 129 -13.13 -7.65 -0.25
N ASP A 130 -13.07 -7.78 1.07
CA ASP A 130 -11.81 -7.91 1.81
C ASP A 130 -11.15 -9.25 1.50
N LEU A 131 -9.87 -9.21 1.12
CA LEU A 131 -8.99 -10.36 0.86
C LEU A 131 -9.48 -11.36 -0.20
N ILE A 132 -10.56 -11.05 -0.93
CA ILE A 132 -11.10 -11.87 -2.04
C ILE A 132 -10.82 -11.12 -3.35
N PHE A 133 -9.73 -11.51 -4.01
CA PHE A 133 -9.21 -10.82 -5.20
C PHE A 133 -9.60 -11.47 -6.52
N ILE A 134 -10.80 -12.07 -6.63
CA ILE A 134 -11.23 -12.78 -7.85
C ILE A 134 -11.16 -11.86 -9.07
N ASN A 135 -11.49 -10.58 -8.89
CA ASN A 135 -11.54 -9.58 -9.96
C ASN A 135 -10.48 -8.47 -9.81
N ASP A 136 -9.63 -8.52 -8.78
CA ASP A 136 -8.65 -7.47 -8.49
C ASP A 136 -7.25 -7.89 -8.98
N MET A 137 -6.95 -7.52 -10.23
CA MET A 137 -5.73 -7.89 -10.94
C MET A 137 -4.53 -6.98 -10.66
N PHE A 138 -4.68 -5.98 -9.78
CA PHE A 138 -3.61 -5.02 -9.48
C PHE A 138 -2.54 -5.63 -8.56
N PRO A 139 -1.28 -5.17 -8.63
CA PRO A 139 -0.17 -5.77 -7.91
C PRO A 139 -0.40 -5.83 -6.40
N LYS A 140 0.05 -6.92 -5.81
CA LYS A 140 -0.05 -7.20 -4.37
C LYS A 140 1.33 -7.34 -3.77
N ASP A 141 1.47 -6.95 -2.50
CA ASP A 141 2.63 -7.24 -1.70
C ASP A 141 2.31 -8.37 -0.72
N TRP A 142 2.61 -9.59 -1.15
CA TRP A 142 2.35 -10.79 -0.36
C TRP A 142 3.28 -10.90 0.85
N GLN A 143 4.48 -10.34 0.78
CA GLN A 143 5.37 -10.32 1.92
C GLN A 143 4.76 -9.52 3.06
N SER A 144 4.25 -8.32 2.76
CA SER A 144 3.55 -7.46 3.72
C SER A 144 2.42 -8.19 4.43
N PHE A 145 1.62 -8.95 3.67
CA PHE A 145 0.50 -9.72 4.23
C PHE A 145 0.97 -10.82 5.18
N PHE A 146 1.94 -11.64 4.77
CA PHE A 146 2.39 -12.79 5.58
C PHE A 146 3.16 -12.40 6.85
N ILE A 147 3.75 -11.21 6.90
CA ILE A 147 4.41 -10.70 8.12
C ILE A 147 3.47 -9.92 9.05
N GLY A 148 2.20 -9.74 8.66
CA GLY A 148 1.20 -9.07 9.49
C GLY A 148 1.26 -7.54 9.49
N ARG A 149 1.69 -6.91 8.39
CA ARG A 149 1.42 -5.46 8.19
C ARG A 149 -0.09 -5.25 8.02
N ASN A 150 -0.56 -4.02 8.23
CA ASN A 150 -1.97 -3.68 7.97
C ASN A 150 -2.38 -4.03 6.53
N ASP A 151 -3.64 -4.40 6.34
CA ASP A 151 -4.18 -4.85 5.04
C ASP A 151 -4.03 -3.82 3.92
N GLU A 152 -3.91 -2.52 4.26
CA GLU A 152 -3.61 -1.49 3.26
C GLU A 152 -2.30 -1.75 2.51
N TYR A 153 -1.32 -2.39 3.16
CA TYR A 153 0.01 -2.68 2.61
C TYR A 153 0.04 -3.87 1.69
N LEU A 154 -0.98 -4.74 1.74
CA LEU A 154 -1.10 -5.85 0.79
C LEU A 154 -1.33 -5.34 -0.63
N LYS A 155 -1.97 -4.18 -0.81
CA LYS A 155 -2.20 -3.59 -2.13
C LYS A 155 -1.01 -2.69 -2.50
N GLN A 156 -0.37 -2.98 -3.63
CA GLN A 156 0.82 -2.25 -4.08
C GLN A 156 0.44 -1.09 -5.02
N ALA A 157 1.21 -0.02 -4.98
CA ALA A 157 1.02 1.12 -5.87
C ALA A 157 1.70 0.90 -7.22
N SER A 158 1.02 1.28 -8.30
CA SER A 158 1.56 1.27 -9.66
C SER A 158 1.32 2.62 -10.35
N ASN A 159 2.07 2.88 -11.41
CA ASN A 159 1.85 4.06 -12.24
C ASN A 159 0.73 3.73 -13.23
N VAL A 160 -0.38 4.45 -13.17
CA VAL A 160 -1.54 4.17 -14.03
C VAL A 160 -2.23 5.43 -14.51
N ILE A 161 -2.96 5.27 -15.61
CA ILE A 161 -4.01 6.18 -16.06
C ILE A 161 -5.32 5.40 -15.94
N LYS A 162 -6.17 5.82 -15.01
CA LYS A 162 -7.51 5.27 -14.84
C LYS A 162 -8.53 6.26 -15.38
N SER A 163 -9.42 5.76 -16.25
CA SER A 163 -10.57 6.49 -16.78
C SER A 163 -11.84 5.74 -16.40
N SER A 164 -12.77 6.42 -15.76
CA SER A 164 -14.08 5.88 -15.36
C SER A 164 -15.17 6.64 -16.11
N ILE A 165 -16.00 5.96 -16.89
CA ILE A 165 -17.07 6.54 -17.70
C ILE A 165 -18.42 6.03 -17.20
N PHE A 166 -19.35 6.94 -16.95
CA PHE A 166 -20.66 6.66 -16.37
C PHE A 166 -21.78 6.92 -17.38
N ILE A 167 -22.56 5.89 -17.71
CA ILE A 167 -23.67 5.97 -18.68
C ILE A 167 -24.90 5.27 -18.09
N GLY A 168 -25.87 6.07 -17.62
CA GLY A 168 -27.06 5.54 -16.95
C GLY A 168 -26.68 4.72 -15.72
N ASP A 169 -27.08 3.45 -15.69
CA ASP A 169 -26.77 2.52 -14.59
C ASP A 169 -25.41 1.82 -14.73
N PHE A 170 -24.65 2.12 -15.79
CA PHE A 170 -23.39 1.44 -16.11
C PHE A 170 -22.18 2.31 -15.79
N ALA A 171 -21.13 1.68 -15.28
CA ALA A 171 -19.80 2.26 -15.15
C ALA A 171 -18.80 1.43 -15.94
N PHE A 172 -17.99 2.10 -16.74
CA PHE A 172 -16.89 1.51 -17.50
C PHE A 172 -15.57 2.06 -17.00
N ASP A 173 -14.77 1.20 -16.37
CA ASP A 173 -13.41 1.54 -15.96
C ASP A 173 -12.40 1.00 -16.97
N LEU A 174 -11.49 1.86 -17.40
CA LEU A 174 -10.30 1.51 -18.16
C LEU A 174 -9.07 1.92 -17.36
N VAL A 175 -8.17 0.98 -17.10
CA VAL A 175 -6.89 1.23 -16.43
C VAL A 175 -5.77 0.88 -17.39
N TYR A 176 -4.93 1.86 -17.68
CA TYR A 176 -3.73 1.71 -18.47
C TYR A 176 -2.49 1.86 -17.58
N THR A 177 -1.63 0.85 -17.61
CA THR A 177 -0.37 0.79 -16.88
C THR A 177 0.77 0.86 -17.90
N PRO A 178 1.48 1.99 -18.07
CA PRO A 178 2.49 2.15 -19.12
C PRO A 178 3.75 1.28 -18.93
N LEU A 179 3.99 0.78 -17.71
CA LEU A 179 5.07 -0.14 -17.40
C LEU A 179 4.55 -1.18 -16.40
N PHE A 180 4.64 -2.46 -16.76
CA PHE A 180 4.27 -3.59 -15.93
C PHE A 180 4.79 -3.43 -14.51
N THR A 181 3.90 -3.63 -13.54
CA THR A 181 4.25 -3.64 -12.11
C THR A 181 3.74 -4.95 -11.54
N GLY A 182 4.66 -5.89 -11.29
CA GLY A 182 4.36 -7.19 -10.72
C GLY A 182 4.04 -7.13 -9.23
N SER A 183 3.52 -8.23 -8.70
CA SER A 183 3.33 -8.39 -7.26
C SER A 183 4.65 -8.73 -6.56
N GLU A 184 4.89 -8.17 -5.37
CA GLU A 184 5.97 -8.65 -4.49
C GLU A 184 5.60 -10.03 -3.95
N TYR A 185 6.33 -11.04 -4.41
CA TYR A 185 6.17 -12.42 -3.97
C TYR A 185 7.13 -12.76 -2.82
N VAL A 186 6.91 -13.90 -2.19
CA VAL A 186 7.84 -14.43 -1.18
C VAL A 186 9.12 -14.87 -1.87
N ASN A 187 10.20 -14.11 -1.70
CA ASN A 187 11.47 -14.29 -2.42
C ASN A 187 12.61 -14.85 -1.56
N GLY A 188 12.39 -15.09 -0.26
CA GLY A 188 13.42 -15.56 0.68
C GLY A 188 14.09 -14.47 1.53
N GLU A 189 13.80 -13.18 1.34
CA GLU A 189 14.45 -12.12 2.11
C GLU A 189 14.16 -12.16 3.61
N ARG A 190 12.91 -12.51 3.95
CA ARG A 190 12.39 -12.55 5.33
C ARG A 190 11.46 -13.72 5.61
N LEU A 191 11.03 -14.42 4.57
CA LEU A 191 10.04 -15.49 4.62
C LEU A 191 10.57 -16.63 3.76
N SER A 192 10.63 -17.82 4.35
CA SER A 192 11.03 -19.02 3.64
C SER A 192 9.93 -19.51 2.70
N TYR A 193 10.34 -20.13 1.61
CA TYR A 193 9.45 -20.67 0.59
C TYR A 193 9.93 -22.05 0.14
N PHE A 194 9.04 -22.85 -0.45
CA PHE A 194 9.43 -24.12 -1.06
C PHE A 194 9.99 -23.87 -2.46
N ASN A 195 11.25 -24.26 -2.69
CA ASN A 195 11.87 -24.21 -4.00
C ASN A 195 11.72 -25.57 -4.70
N PRO A 196 10.84 -25.71 -5.71
CA PRO A 196 10.63 -26.99 -6.40
C PRO A 196 11.84 -27.43 -7.22
N LEU A 197 12.65 -26.50 -7.74
CA LEU A 197 13.85 -26.83 -8.52
C LEU A 197 14.95 -27.42 -7.64
N ALA A 198 15.04 -26.98 -6.38
CA ALA A 198 16.00 -27.48 -5.41
C ALA A 198 15.45 -28.61 -4.51
N GLY A 199 14.14 -28.88 -4.58
CA GLY A 199 13.48 -29.90 -3.75
C GLY A 199 13.54 -29.63 -2.24
N LYS A 200 13.74 -28.37 -1.82
CA LYS A 200 13.93 -27.97 -0.42
C LYS A 200 13.21 -26.67 -0.08
N ILE A 201 13.04 -26.41 1.21
CA ILE A 201 12.70 -25.06 1.69
C ILE A 201 13.96 -24.20 1.56
N ALA A 202 13.79 -23.02 0.97
CA ALA A 202 14.80 -21.99 0.83
C ALA A 202 14.37 -20.76 1.64
N GLY A 203 15.34 -19.93 2.03
CA GLY A 203 15.11 -18.63 2.63
C GLY A 203 16.22 -17.68 2.22
N ARG A 204 16.86 -17.03 3.20
CA ARG A 204 17.93 -16.06 2.95
C ARG A 204 19.20 -16.66 2.32
N ASP A 205 19.34 -17.98 2.36
CA ASP A 205 20.41 -18.71 1.67
C ASP A 205 20.23 -18.73 0.15
N GLN A 206 19.01 -18.48 -0.35
CA GLN A 206 18.69 -18.54 -1.76
C GLN A 206 17.50 -17.63 -2.09
N HIS A 207 17.81 -16.40 -2.51
CA HIS A 207 16.80 -15.43 -2.96
C HIS A 207 16.32 -15.73 -4.39
N ILE A 208 15.04 -15.46 -4.67
CA ILE A 208 14.49 -15.44 -6.04
C ILE A 208 14.46 -14.00 -6.54
N ASP A 209 15.32 -13.72 -7.50
CA ASP A 209 15.28 -12.47 -8.28
C ASP A 209 14.63 -12.75 -9.63
N ALA A 210 13.35 -12.39 -9.76
CA ALA A 210 12.63 -12.50 -11.01
C ALA A 210 13.05 -11.38 -11.96
N VAL A 211 13.23 -11.74 -13.23
CA VAL A 211 13.40 -10.74 -14.29
C VAL A 211 12.06 -10.05 -14.48
N THR A 212 12.01 -8.76 -14.11
CA THR A 212 10.80 -7.94 -14.25
C THR A 212 10.87 -7.17 -15.57
N PRO A 213 9.80 -7.16 -16.38
CA PRO A 213 9.70 -6.32 -17.57
C PRO A 213 9.94 -4.83 -17.23
N ASP A 214 10.78 -4.15 -18.00
CA ASP A 214 11.30 -2.81 -17.69
C ASP A 214 11.20 -1.82 -18.87
N HIS A 215 10.54 -2.19 -19.97
CA HIS A 215 10.41 -1.35 -21.15
C HIS A 215 9.06 -0.62 -21.19
N TYR A 216 9.07 0.70 -20.96
CA TYR A 216 7.88 1.54 -21.08
C TYR A 216 7.17 1.34 -22.42
N PHE A 217 5.84 1.28 -22.36
CA PHE A 217 4.90 1.09 -23.47
C PHE A 217 4.94 -0.30 -24.12
N SER A 218 6.12 -0.90 -24.30
CA SER A 218 6.28 -2.28 -24.78
C SER A 218 5.74 -3.29 -23.78
N ASP A 219 6.06 -3.09 -22.51
CA ASP A 219 5.62 -3.92 -21.38
C ASP A 219 4.43 -3.26 -20.66
N SER A 220 3.51 -2.68 -21.42
CA SER A 220 2.32 -2.02 -20.86
C SER A 220 1.14 -2.99 -20.68
N GLU A 221 0.27 -2.69 -19.72
CA GLU A 221 -0.94 -3.46 -19.44
C GLU A 221 -2.20 -2.59 -19.56
N ILE A 222 -3.29 -3.23 -20.00
CA ILE A 222 -4.62 -2.63 -20.05
C ILE A 222 -5.59 -3.55 -19.31
N ALA A 223 -6.35 -2.98 -18.37
CA ALA A 223 -7.42 -3.68 -17.68
C ALA A 223 -8.74 -2.91 -17.90
N GLY A 224 -9.82 -3.65 -18.19
CA GLY A 224 -11.16 -3.08 -18.35
C GLY A 224 -12.17 -3.74 -17.40
N ARG A 225 -13.08 -2.93 -16.84
CA ARG A 225 -14.19 -3.41 -16.01
C ARG A 225 -15.49 -2.72 -16.44
N LEU A 226 -16.54 -3.53 -16.62
CA LEU A 226 -17.91 -3.05 -16.79
C LEU A 226 -18.70 -3.47 -15.55
N SER A 227 -19.26 -2.49 -14.83
CA SER A 227 -20.18 -2.74 -13.71
C SER A 227 -21.53 -2.07 -13.95
N ARG A 228 -22.56 -2.61 -13.29
CA ARG A 228 -23.93 -2.08 -13.33
C ARG A 228 -24.46 -1.97 -11.91
N ARG A 229 -24.96 -0.79 -11.56
CA ARG A 229 -25.55 -0.57 -10.24
C ARG A 229 -26.98 -1.12 -10.19
N PHE A 230 -27.30 -1.87 -9.14
CA PHE A 230 -28.66 -2.34 -8.85
C PHE A 230 -29.12 -1.84 -7.48
N ASN A 231 -30.19 -1.03 -7.43
CA ASN A 231 -30.80 -0.57 -6.18
C ASN A 231 -29.79 0.02 -5.16
N SER A 232 -28.86 0.84 -5.63
CA SER A 232 -27.77 1.46 -4.86
C SER A 232 -26.58 0.59 -4.48
N VAL A 233 -26.57 -0.71 -4.81
CA VAL A 233 -25.43 -1.63 -4.63
C VAL A 233 -24.73 -1.84 -5.98
N GLU A 234 -23.39 -1.82 -5.98
CA GLU A 234 -22.56 -2.20 -7.14
C GLU A 234 -22.50 -3.72 -7.31
#